data_AF-A0A7F8PZI8-F1
#
_entry.id   AF-A0A7F8PZI8-F1
#
_cell.length_a   1.000
_cell.length_b   1.000
_cell.length_c   1.000
_cell.angle_alpha   90.00
_cell.angle_beta   90.00
_cell.angle_gamma   90.00
#
_symmetry.space_group_name_H-M   'P 1'
#
loop_
_entity.id
_entity.type
_entity.pdbx_description
1 polymer ?
#
loop_
_entity_poly.entity_id
_entity_poly.type
_entity_poly.pdbx_seq_one_letter_code
_entity_poly.pdbx_strand_id
1 'polypeptide(L)'
;SSSLEAFVTVAKKLPQEDVYDVVEGYIKISVECAEIFQLLSGEKRPDSEMLLIFQVFEAILLRTASDLSHFHVVGTNIVKKLMNNHMKLICESLYASGYRMARACLNLMAAMVTQGPEAARDVYSHFDLNKKTLYTLATKRDSKGVHDVRLAYIQFALSFLIASDDSTIAQVLELKEFIPCIFSSGIKEDRISTVNILLSTLKTKVCVFTQCSCHQKILLLLRAYEQNDLSLVNFRVFLWGPAAVEHHKTCRSLGKSLWQQPSVGDVLRLLDPDRMMKTILHFPQNRRLLPPEDAQELIFKDRRTVDLDGLYDPCFLLHLFSELTRPEFVVDCRKFLDSNSLGLTVTALSSYDPQMRAAAYYVLAAYYSQLEGARFREQSQLLYLLDVVRNGIRTQNMRLTFTLTLFIAKAALQILKPGTTACPLVGVNPEGVHDPPHV
;
A
#
# COMPACT_ATOMS: atom_id res chain seq x y z
N SER A 1 -28.30 -33.41 -8.75
CA SER A 1 -28.30 -32.02 -9.25
C SER A 1 -29.35 -31.11 -8.58
N SER A 2 -30.66 -31.41 -8.64
CA SER A 2 -31.73 -30.47 -8.19
C SER A 2 -31.62 -30.00 -6.73
N SER A 3 -31.27 -30.87 -5.79
CA SER A 3 -31.13 -30.49 -4.37
C SER A 3 -29.97 -29.53 -4.11
N LEU A 4 -28.85 -29.67 -4.84
CA LEU A 4 -27.71 -28.76 -4.72
C LEU A 4 -28.06 -27.37 -5.28
N GLU A 5 -28.79 -27.34 -6.39
CA GLU A 5 -29.24 -26.09 -7.01
C GLU A 5 -30.23 -25.34 -6.09
N ALA A 6 -31.15 -26.07 -5.46
CA ALA A 6 -32.05 -25.51 -4.46
C ALA A 6 -31.27 -24.96 -3.25
N PHE A 7 -30.31 -25.72 -2.73
CA PHE A 7 -29.46 -25.28 -1.61
C PHE A 7 -28.73 -23.98 -1.96
N VAL A 8 -28.03 -23.94 -3.10
CA VAL A 8 -27.27 -22.76 -3.53
C VAL A 8 -28.17 -21.55 -3.74
N THR A 9 -29.37 -21.75 -4.29
CA THR A 9 -30.33 -20.66 -4.54
C THR A 9 -30.83 -20.04 -3.26
N VAL A 10 -31.12 -20.86 -2.24
CA VAL A 10 -31.55 -20.37 -0.92
C VAL A 10 -30.37 -19.76 -0.16
N ALA A 11 -29.21 -20.41 -0.17
CA ALA A 11 -28.01 -19.94 0.54
C ALA A 11 -27.54 -18.55 0.07
N LYS A 12 -27.69 -18.23 -1.21
CA LYS A 12 -27.36 -16.88 -1.76
C LYS A 12 -28.24 -15.75 -1.23
N LYS A 13 -29.40 -16.06 -0.64
CA LYS A 13 -30.32 -15.06 -0.06
C LYS A 13 -30.13 -14.88 1.44
N LEU A 14 -29.31 -15.69 2.07
CA LEU A 14 -29.08 -15.67 3.51
C LEU A 14 -27.86 -14.79 3.87
N PRO A 15 -27.81 -14.19 5.07
CA PRO A 15 -28.81 -14.28 6.16
C PRO A 15 -30.06 -13.39 5.92
N GLN A 16 -31.25 -13.92 6.21
CA GLN A 16 -32.53 -13.21 6.15
C GLN A 16 -33.45 -13.71 7.28
N GLU A 17 -34.02 -12.82 8.08
CA GLU A 17 -34.75 -13.18 9.32
C GLU A 17 -35.97 -14.08 9.10
N ASP A 18 -36.66 -13.98 7.96
CA ASP A 18 -37.91 -14.70 7.67
C ASP A 18 -37.70 -16.01 6.87
N VAL A 19 -36.46 -16.44 6.64
CA VAL A 19 -36.15 -17.61 5.80
C VAL A 19 -35.40 -18.65 6.63
N TYR A 20 -35.82 -19.91 6.52
CA TYR A 20 -35.11 -21.02 7.16
C TYR A 20 -33.65 -21.07 6.68
N ASP A 21 -32.73 -21.11 7.63
CA ASP A 21 -31.31 -21.13 7.35
C ASP A 21 -30.85 -22.52 6.93
N VAL A 22 -30.84 -22.76 5.61
CA VAL A 22 -30.42 -24.05 5.04
C VAL A 22 -28.96 -24.38 5.34
N VAL A 23 -28.10 -23.36 5.52
CA VAL A 23 -26.67 -23.56 5.78
C VAL A 23 -26.48 -23.97 7.24
N GLU A 24 -27.05 -23.21 8.18
CA GLU A 24 -26.99 -23.53 9.60
C GLU A 24 -27.66 -24.88 9.90
N GLY A 25 -28.84 -25.12 9.30
CA GLY A 25 -29.56 -26.37 9.43
C GLY A 25 -28.76 -27.57 8.92
N TYR A 26 -28.07 -27.43 7.78
CA TYR A 26 -27.20 -28.48 7.24
C TYR A 26 -26.00 -28.74 8.17
N ILE A 27 -25.30 -27.69 8.61
CA ILE A 27 -24.11 -27.81 9.47
C ILE A 27 -24.45 -28.51 10.80
N LYS A 28 -25.62 -28.23 11.38
CA LYS A 28 -26.08 -28.89 12.62
C LYS A 28 -26.28 -30.40 12.46
N ILE A 29 -26.61 -30.87 11.25
CA ILE A 29 -26.83 -32.29 10.96
C ILE A 29 -25.53 -32.97 10.51
N SER A 30 -24.77 -32.32 9.63
CA SER A 30 -23.53 -32.85 9.06
C SER A 30 -22.37 -31.88 9.25
N VAL A 31 -21.79 -31.92 10.45
CA VAL A 31 -20.64 -31.10 10.86
C VAL A 31 -19.41 -31.37 9.99
N GLU A 32 -19.29 -32.59 9.46
CA GLU A 32 -18.14 -33.02 8.65
C GLU A 32 -18.31 -32.79 7.15
N CYS A 33 -19.50 -32.39 6.70
CA CYS A 33 -19.88 -32.25 5.29
C CYS A 33 -19.57 -33.50 4.44
N ALA A 34 -19.62 -34.70 5.05
CA ALA A 34 -19.13 -35.94 4.45
C ALA A 34 -19.86 -36.28 3.14
N GLU A 35 -21.15 -35.99 3.07
CA GLU A 35 -21.98 -36.25 1.89
C GLU A 35 -21.53 -35.41 0.71
N ILE A 36 -21.21 -34.12 0.93
CA ILE A 36 -20.74 -33.23 -0.13
C ILE A 36 -19.32 -33.65 -0.58
N PHE A 37 -18.45 -34.06 0.34
CA PHE A 37 -17.13 -34.57 -0.02
C PHE A 37 -17.18 -35.89 -0.80
N GLN A 38 -18.14 -36.77 -0.51
CA GLN A 38 -18.36 -37.97 -1.33
C GLN A 38 -18.73 -37.60 -2.78
N LEU A 39 -19.39 -36.45 -2.99
CA LEU A 39 -19.68 -35.97 -4.34
C LEU A 39 -18.42 -35.56 -5.12
N LEU A 40 -17.39 -35.05 -4.43
CA LEU A 40 -16.09 -34.69 -5.02
C LEU A 40 -15.20 -35.91 -5.32
N SER A 41 -15.28 -36.95 -4.49
CA SER A 41 -14.42 -38.14 -4.58
C SER A 41 -14.93 -39.22 -5.54
N GLY A 42 -16.14 -39.06 -6.08
CA GLY A 42 -16.75 -40.02 -7.01
C GLY A 42 -16.20 -39.95 -8.44
N GLU A 43 -16.90 -40.60 -9.38
CA GLU A 43 -16.57 -40.53 -10.82
C GLU A 43 -16.61 -39.10 -11.36
N LYS A 44 -15.89 -38.85 -12.46
CA LYS A 44 -15.78 -37.53 -13.09
C LYS A 44 -17.15 -37.00 -13.48
N ARG A 45 -17.63 -36.00 -12.73
CA ARG A 45 -18.94 -35.39 -12.91
C ARG A 45 -18.94 -34.33 -14.01
N PRO A 46 -20.10 -34.03 -14.61
CA PRO A 46 -20.22 -32.90 -15.51
C PRO A 46 -19.91 -31.57 -14.80
N ASP A 47 -19.34 -30.63 -15.55
CA ASP A 47 -18.90 -29.32 -15.04
C ASP A 47 -20.03 -28.53 -14.35
N SER A 48 -21.28 -28.71 -14.77
CA SER A 48 -22.45 -28.07 -14.14
C SER A 48 -22.69 -28.54 -12.72
N GLU A 49 -22.48 -29.82 -12.41
CA GLU A 49 -22.61 -30.35 -11.06
C GLU A 49 -21.39 -29.98 -10.20
N MET A 50 -20.19 -30.04 -10.77
CA MET A 50 -18.96 -29.59 -10.10
C MET A 50 -19.06 -28.12 -9.67
N LEU A 51 -19.64 -27.27 -10.52
CA LEU A 51 -19.87 -25.86 -10.24
C LEU A 51 -20.79 -25.68 -9.02
N LEU A 52 -21.87 -26.45 -8.94
CA LEU A 52 -22.79 -26.41 -7.80
C LEU A 52 -22.10 -26.85 -6.51
N ILE A 53 -21.29 -27.91 -6.55
CA ILE A 53 -20.55 -28.39 -5.38
C ILE A 53 -19.60 -27.31 -4.85
N PHE A 54 -18.84 -26.64 -5.72
CA PHE A 54 -17.97 -25.53 -5.29
C PHE A 54 -18.76 -24.37 -4.70
N GLN A 55 -19.93 -24.04 -5.26
CA GLN A 55 -20.81 -22.98 -4.72
C GLN A 55 -21.42 -23.34 -3.36
N VAL A 56 -21.68 -24.62 -3.09
CA VAL A 56 -22.13 -25.08 -1.77
C VAL A 56 -21.02 -24.86 -0.74
N PHE A 57 -19.79 -25.29 -1.04
CA PHE A 57 -18.65 -25.06 -0.13
C PHE A 57 -18.36 -23.56 0.06
N GLU A 58 -18.39 -22.76 -1.00
CA GLU A 58 -18.27 -21.30 -0.93
C GLU A 58 -19.29 -20.72 0.05
N ALA A 59 -20.57 -21.09 -0.08
CA ALA A 59 -21.64 -20.59 0.79
C ALA A 59 -21.44 -20.99 2.26
N ILE A 60 -21.08 -22.24 2.52
CA ILE A 60 -20.82 -22.73 3.89
C ILE A 60 -19.65 -21.96 4.51
N LEU A 61 -18.53 -21.85 3.78
CA LEU A 61 -17.33 -21.17 4.25
C LEU A 61 -17.59 -19.67 4.52
N LEU A 62 -18.28 -18.96 3.63
CA LEU A 62 -18.58 -17.55 3.85
C LEU A 62 -19.43 -17.33 5.11
N ARG A 63 -20.40 -18.21 5.38
CA ARG A 63 -21.23 -18.15 6.59
C ARG A 63 -20.41 -18.46 7.85
N THR A 64 -19.57 -19.50 7.85
CA THR A 64 -18.73 -19.84 9.02
C THR A 64 -17.65 -18.81 9.32
N ALA A 65 -17.22 -18.04 8.30
CA ALA A 65 -16.30 -16.92 8.48
C ALA A 65 -16.97 -15.62 8.94
N SER A 66 -18.31 -15.54 8.91
CA SER A 66 -19.04 -14.31 9.21
C SER A 66 -20.05 -14.50 10.36
N ASP A 67 -21.32 -14.69 10.05
CA ASP A 67 -22.41 -14.69 11.03
C ASP A 67 -22.56 -16.04 11.77
N LEU A 68 -22.12 -17.15 11.17
CA LEU A 68 -22.04 -18.47 11.82
C LEU A 68 -20.66 -18.76 12.43
N SER A 69 -19.98 -17.74 12.95
CA SER A 69 -18.62 -17.86 13.53
C SER A 69 -18.50 -18.86 14.67
N HIS A 70 -19.59 -19.17 15.38
CA HIS A 70 -19.62 -20.24 16.39
C HIS A 70 -19.38 -21.64 15.80
N PHE A 71 -19.57 -21.82 14.49
CA PHE A 71 -19.23 -23.02 13.72
C PHE A 71 -17.87 -22.95 13.01
N HIS A 72 -16.96 -22.04 13.38
CA HIS A 72 -15.64 -21.90 12.71
C HIS A 72 -14.86 -23.22 12.56
N VAL A 73 -14.98 -24.17 13.50
CA VAL A 73 -14.34 -25.50 13.43
C VAL A 73 -14.74 -26.26 12.17
N VAL A 74 -16.00 -26.14 11.75
CA VAL A 74 -16.52 -26.75 10.52
C VAL A 74 -15.82 -26.17 9.30
N GLY A 75 -15.74 -24.84 9.22
CA GLY A 75 -15.03 -24.15 8.16
C GLY A 75 -13.57 -24.55 8.06
N THR A 76 -12.85 -24.58 9.18
CA THR A 76 -11.45 -25.04 9.24
C THR A 76 -11.28 -26.48 8.77
N ASN A 77 -12.19 -27.39 9.17
CA ASN A 77 -12.14 -28.78 8.74
C ASN A 77 -12.40 -28.94 7.23
N ILE A 78 -13.34 -28.17 6.69
CA ILE A 78 -13.60 -28.14 5.24
C ILE A 78 -12.36 -27.67 4.49
N VAL A 79 -11.73 -26.57 4.92
CA VAL A 79 -10.49 -26.07 4.29
C VAL A 79 -9.42 -27.15 4.30
N LYS A 80 -9.13 -27.76 5.45
CA LYS A 80 -8.11 -28.82 5.56
C LYS A 80 -8.40 -30.00 4.63
N LYS A 81 -9.65 -30.47 4.57
CA LYS A 81 -10.06 -31.57 3.66
C LYS A 81 -9.91 -31.18 2.19
N LEU A 82 -10.32 -29.97 1.80
CA LEU A 82 -10.16 -29.48 0.42
C LEU A 82 -8.68 -29.35 0.03
N MET A 83 -7.85 -28.78 0.90
CA MET A 83 -6.42 -28.59 0.66
C MET A 83 -5.69 -29.94 0.49
N ASN A 84 -5.95 -30.89 1.38
CA ASN A 84 -5.22 -32.16 1.39
C ASN A 84 -5.66 -33.12 0.28
N ASN A 85 -6.95 -33.13 -0.07
CA ASN A 85 -7.50 -34.18 -0.93
C ASN A 85 -7.96 -33.68 -2.31
N HIS A 86 -8.29 -32.38 -2.45
CA HIS A 86 -8.99 -31.86 -3.63
C HIS A 86 -8.33 -30.64 -4.28
N MET A 87 -7.20 -30.15 -3.76
CA MET A 87 -6.54 -28.96 -4.30
C MET A 87 -6.12 -29.13 -5.77
N LYS A 88 -5.66 -30.34 -6.14
CA LYS A 88 -5.33 -30.66 -7.53
C LYS A 88 -6.54 -30.50 -8.46
N LEU A 89 -7.71 -30.99 -8.04
CA LEU A 89 -8.96 -30.88 -8.79
C LEU A 89 -9.42 -29.42 -8.92
N ILE A 90 -9.28 -28.62 -7.86
CA ILE A 90 -9.59 -27.18 -7.88
C ILE A 90 -8.67 -26.46 -8.88
N CYS A 91 -7.36 -26.74 -8.83
CA CYS A 91 -6.38 -26.18 -9.77
C CYS A 91 -6.66 -26.58 -11.22
N GLU A 92 -6.97 -27.85 -11.50
CA GLU A 92 -7.33 -28.32 -12.85
C GLU A 92 -8.61 -27.63 -13.33
N SER A 93 -9.62 -27.54 -12.48
CA SER A 93 -10.91 -26.88 -12.79
C SER A 93 -10.75 -25.39 -13.08
N LEU A 94 -9.88 -24.70 -12.32
CA LEU A 94 -9.57 -23.28 -12.47
C LEU A 94 -8.99 -22.95 -13.85
N TYR A 95 -8.10 -23.79 -14.37
CA TYR A 95 -7.39 -23.52 -15.62
C TYR A 95 -8.05 -24.16 -16.86
N ALA A 96 -8.83 -25.24 -16.72
CA ALA A 96 -9.33 -26.02 -17.87
C ALA A 96 -10.80 -25.77 -18.24
N SER A 97 -11.66 -25.35 -17.30
CA SER A 97 -13.13 -25.54 -17.44
C SER A 97 -13.92 -24.25 -17.75
N GLY A 98 -13.28 -23.27 -18.37
CA GLY A 98 -13.91 -22.02 -18.82
C GLY A 98 -14.19 -20.98 -17.71
N TYR A 99 -14.67 -19.80 -18.11
CA TYR A 99 -14.77 -18.61 -17.24
C TYR A 99 -15.68 -18.80 -16.01
N ARG A 100 -16.81 -19.51 -16.17
CA ARG A 100 -17.75 -19.74 -15.06
C ARG A 100 -17.13 -20.61 -13.96
N MET A 101 -16.41 -21.67 -14.33
CA MET A 101 -15.73 -22.53 -13.37
C MET A 101 -14.53 -21.85 -12.73
N ALA A 102 -13.73 -21.12 -13.53
CA ALA A 102 -12.60 -20.34 -13.01
C ALA A 102 -13.04 -19.34 -11.93
N ARG A 103 -14.17 -18.65 -12.16
CA ARG A 103 -14.78 -17.75 -11.16
C ARG A 103 -15.16 -18.49 -9.88
N ALA A 104 -15.82 -19.64 -9.98
CA ALA A 104 -16.22 -20.41 -8.81
C ALA A 104 -15.02 -20.95 -8.02
N CYS A 105 -13.94 -21.36 -8.70
CA CYS A 105 -12.70 -21.78 -8.05
C CYS A 105 -12.05 -20.62 -7.29
N LEU A 106 -11.96 -19.43 -7.89
CA LEU A 106 -11.41 -18.24 -7.23
C LEU A 106 -12.25 -17.83 -6.02
N ASN A 107 -13.58 -17.81 -6.15
CA ASN A 107 -14.48 -17.52 -5.04
C ASN A 107 -14.37 -18.53 -3.89
N LEU A 108 -14.31 -19.83 -4.22
CA LEU A 108 -14.12 -20.89 -3.23
C LEU A 108 -12.80 -20.71 -2.49
N MET A 109 -11.69 -20.50 -3.20
CA MET A 109 -10.38 -20.25 -2.57
C MET A 109 -10.39 -18.96 -1.74
N ALA A 110 -11.07 -17.91 -2.17
CA ALA A 110 -11.25 -16.70 -1.37
C ALA A 110 -12.01 -17.01 -0.07
N ALA A 111 -13.09 -17.78 -0.14
CA ALA A 111 -13.87 -18.21 1.02
C ALA A 111 -13.05 -19.10 1.99
N MET A 112 -12.15 -19.92 1.46
CA MET A 112 -11.19 -20.71 2.25
C MET A 112 -10.23 -19.78 3.01
N VAL A 113 -9.61 -18.82 2.32
CA VAL A 113 -8.70 -17.84 2.94
C VAL A 113 -9.41 -17.01 4.01
N THR A 114 -10.69 -16.67 3.81
CA THR A 114 -11.47 -15.89 4.79
C THR A 114 -11.76 -16.63 6.10
N GLN A 115 -11.52 -17.95 6.20
CA GLN A 115 -11.66 -18.67 7.48
C GLN A 115 -10.66 -18.18 8.55
N GLY A 116 -9.53 -17.60 8.13
CA GLY A 116 -8.56 -17.01 9.05
C GLY A 116 -7.10 -17.25 8.65
N PRO A 117 -6.16 -16.82 9.50
CA PRO A 117 -4.73 -16.78 9.17
C PRO A 117 -4.09 -18.17 9.00
N GLU A 118 -4.62 -19.21 9.66
CA GLU A 118 -4.17 -20.59 9.42
C GLU A 118 -4.52 -21.07 8.02
N ALA A 119 -5.80 -20.91 7.63
CA ALA A 119 -6.27 -21.27 6.30
C ALA A 119 -5.55 -20.47 5.20
N ALA A 120 -5.29 -19.18 5.43
CA ALA A 120 -4.53 -18.36 4.50
C ALA A 120 -3.10 -18.89 4.27
N ARG A 121 -2.39 -19.26 5.34
CA ARG A 121 -1.05 -19.89 5.25
C ARG A 121 -1.09 -21.23 4.52
N ASP A 122 -2.11 -22.05 4.79
CA ASP A 122 -2.27 -23.35 4.13
C ASP A 122 -2.50 -23.17 2.62
N VAL A 123 -3.39 -22.25 2.22
CA VAL A 123 -3.64 -21.93 0.81
C VAL A 123 -2.38 -21.36 0.15
N TYR A 124 -1.70 -20.41 0.78
CA TYR A 124 -0.45 -19.83 0.27
C TYR A 124 0.63 -20.90 0.03
N SER A 125 0.76 -21.87 0.95
CA SER A 125 1.79 -22.92 0.88
C SER A 125 1.55 -23.95 -0.23
N HIS A 126 0.29 -24.24 -0.55
CA HIS A 126 -0.08 -25.31 -1.49
C HIS A 126 -0.55 -24.79 -2.87
N PHE A 127 -0.88 -23.49 -2.97
CA PHE A 127 -1.29 -22.87 -4.22
C PHE A 127 -0.19 -21.95 -4.76
N ASP A 128 0.28 -22.24 -5.98
CA ASP A 128 1.29 -21.41 -6.63
C ASP A 128 0.70 -20.08 -7.12
N LEU A 129 0.78 -19.05 -6.26
CA LEU A 129 0.42 -17.67 -6.59
C LEU A 129 1.36 -17.04 -7.63
N ASN A 130 2.53 -17.64 -7.91
CA ASN A 130 3.47 -17.14 -8.92
C ASN A 130 3.14 -17.60 -10.35
N LYS A 131 2.13 -18.45 -10.52
CA LYS A 131 1.81 -19.07 -11.80
C LYS A 131 1.30 -18.04 -12.81
N LYS A 132 1.96 -17.92 -13.96
CA LYS A 132 1.58 -16.94 -15.00
C LYS A 132 0.13 -17.06 -15.50
N THR A 133 -0.41 -18.28 -15.55
CA THR A 133 -1.80 -18.53 -15.98
C THR A 133 -2.83 -18.01 -14.98
N LEU A 134 -2.42 -17.74 -13.73
CA LEU A 134 -3.28 -17.10 -12.73
C LEU A 134 -3.47 -15.61 -13.08
N TYR A 135 -2.40 -14.90 -13.46
CA TYR A 135 -2.45 -13.47 -13.78
C TYR A 135 -3.29 -13.17 -15.02
N THR A 136 -3.34 -14.11 -15.98
CA THR A 136 -4.18 -13.94 -17.18
C THR A 136 -5.67 -13.94 -16.84
N LEU A 137 -6.08 -14.43 -15.66
CA LEU A 137 -7.47 -14.34 -15.19
C LEU A 137 -7.84 -12.91 -14.78
N ALA A 138 -6.88 -12.09 -14.35
CA ALA A 138 -7.11 -10.69 -14.00
C ALA A 138 -7.51 -9.84 -15.23
N THR A 139 -7.16 -10.26 -16.45
CA THR A 139 -7.55 -9.55 -17.69
C THR A 139 -8.89 -10.02 -18.26
N LYS A 140 -9.48 -11.10 -17.73
CA LYS A 140 -10.73 -11.68 -18.24
C LYS A 140 -11.94 -10.92 -17.69
N ARG A 141 -12.43 -9.97 -18.49
CA ARG A 141 -13.63 -9.18 -18.20
C ARG A 141 -14.85 -9.74 -18.91
N ASP A 142 -16.02 -9.57 -18.30
CA ASP A 142 -17.31 -9.77 -18.96
C ASP A 142 -17.96 -8.41 -19.22
N SER A 143 -18.18 -8.07 -20.50
CA SER A 143 -18.78 -6.80 -20.94
C SER A 143 -20.24 -6.62 -20.50
N LYS A 144 -20.91 -7.71 -20.09
CA LYS A 144 -22.29 -7.69 -19.55
C LYS A 144 -22.34 -7.74 -18.02
N GLY A 145 -21.19 -7.86 -17.34
CA GLY A 145 -21.10 -7.85 -15.87
C GLY A 145 -21.69 -9.06 -15.14
N VAL A 146 -22.07 -10.14 -15.84
CA VAL A 146 -22.79 -11.28 -15.26
C VAL A 146 -21.83 -12.31 -14.65
N HIS A 147 -20.67 -12.52 -15.29
CA HIS A 147 -19.67 -13.53 -14.90
C HIS A 147 -18.24 -12.99 -14.92
N ASP A 148 -17.98 -11.94 -14.14
CA ASP A 148 -16.69 -11.25 -14.12
C ASP A 148 -15.60 -12.03 -13.35
N VAL A 149 -14.73 -12.73 -14.09
CA VAL A 149 -13.59 -13.50 -13.55
C VAL A 149 -12.57 -12.57 -12.89
N ARG A 150 -12.38 -11.37 -13.45
CA ARG A 150 -11.51 -10.34 -12.87
C ARG A 150 -11.96 -9.94 -11.46
N LEU A 151 -13.26 -9.78 -11.24
CA LEU A 151 -13.77 -9.46 -9.89
C LEU A 151 -13.45 -10.58 -8.88
N ALA A 152 -13.66 -11.84 -9.26
CA ALA A 152 -13.32 -12.98 -8.40
C ALA A 152 -11.82 -13.06 -8.12
N TYR A 153 -10.98 -12.73 -9.11
CA TYR A 153 -9.54 -12.62 -8.93
C TYR A 153 -9.18 -11.55 -7.89
N ILE A 154 -9.77 -10.36 -8.02
CA ILE A 154 -9.54 -9.25 -7.07
C ILE A 154 -10.00 -9.65 -5.67
N GLN A 155 -11.16 -10.30 -5.54
CA GLN A 155 -11.67 -10.77 -4.25
C GLN A 155 -10.74 -11.80 -3.60
N PHE A 156 -10.22 -12.74 -4.40
CA PHE A 156 -9.23 -13.72 -3.95
C PHE A 156 -7.90 -13.08 -3.52
N ALA A 157 -7.41 -12.10 -4.26
CA ALA A 157 -6.22 -11.35 -3.88
C ALA A 157 -6.43 -10.57 -2.57
N LEU A 158 -7.59 -9.92 -2.43
CA LEU A 158 -7.93 -9.13 -1.25
C LEU A 158 -8.20 -9.99 -0.01
N SER A 159 -8.70 -11.23 -0.15
CA SER A 159 -8.93 -12.10 1.00
C SER A 159 -7.64 -12.37 1.78
N PHE A 160 -6.49 -12.50 1.09
CA PHE A 160 -5.19 -12.61 1.75
C PHE A 160 -4.85 -11.36 2.58
N LEU A 161 -5.14 -10.17 2.08
CA LEU A 161 -4.84 -8.93 2.82
C LEU A 161 -5.77 -8.75 4.03
N ILE A 162 -7.02 -9.23 3.93
CA ILE A 162 -8.04 -9.05 4.97
C ILE A 162 -7.87 -10.06 6.10
N ALA A 163 -7.76 -11.35 5.76
CA ALA A 163 -7.90 -12.46 6.70
C ALA A 163 -6.57 -13.06 7.19
N SER A 164 -5.43 -12.71 6.58
CA SER A 164 -4.13 -13.26 6.97
C SER A 164 -3.44 -12.47 8.09
N ASP A 165 -2.42 -13.09 8.68
CA ASP A 165 -1.47 -12.47 9.59
C ASP A 165 -0.40 -11.66 8.86
N ASP A 166 0.34 -10.82 9.60
CA ASP A 166 1.31 -9.89 9.01
C ASP A 166 2.40 -10.59 8.21
N SER A 167 2.80 -11.82 8.59
CA SER A 167 3.82 -12.59 7.89
C SER A 167 3.37 -13.01 6.49
N THR A 168 2.16 -13.57 6.38
CA THR A 168 1.57 -13.99 5.10
C THR A 168 1.25 -12.77 4.23
N ILE A 169 0.79 -11.65 4.82
CA ILE A 169 0.56 -10.42 4.06
C ILE A 169 1.87 -9.93 3.44
N ALA A 170 2.97 -9.88 4.19
CA ALA A 170 4.27 -9.50 3.65
C ALA A 170 4.68 -10.38 2.47
N GLN A 171 4.59 -11.70 2.62
CA GLN A 171 4.93 -12.67 1.57
C GLN A 171 4.09 -12.47 0.30
N VAL A 172 2.77 -12.28 0.46
CA VAL A 172 1.86 -12.03 -0.67
C VAL A 172 2.16 -10.70 -1.36
N LEU A 173 2.54 -9.66 -0.60
CA LEU A 173 2.92 -8.36 -1.16
C LEU A 173 4.28 -8.40 -1.87
N GLU A 174 5.19 -9.29 -1.49
CA GLU A 174 6.48 -9.50 -2.15
C GLU A 174 6.33 -10.21 -3.51
N LEU A 175 5.18 -10.82 -3.80
CA LEU A 175 4.91 -11.44 -5.09
C LEU A 175 4.92 -10.39 -6.20
N LYS A 176 5.77 -10.63 -7.21
CA LYS A 176 6.05 -9.66 -8.29
C LYS A 176 4.81 -9.24 -9.07
N GLU A 177 3.89 -10.17 -9.31
CA GLU A 177 2.79 -9.98 -10.26
C GLU A 177 1.40 -10.26 -9.67
N PHE A 178 1.26 -10.99 -8.57
CA PHE A 178 -0.05 -11.39 -8.04
C PHE A 178 -0.95 -10.18 -7.71
N ILE A 179 -0.52 -9.27 -6.84
CA ILE A 179 -1.24 -8.01 -6.60
C ILE A 179 -1.01 -7.00 -7.72
N PRO A 180 0.24 -6.79 -8.23
CA PRO A 180 0.48 -5.77 -9.23
C PRO A 180 -0.27 -5.92 -10.55
N CYS A 181 -0.56 -7.16 -10.98
CA CYS A 181 -1.27 -7.40 -12.22
C CYS A 181 -2.70 -6.83 -12.20
N ILE A 182 -3.34 -6.70 -11.03
CA ILE A 182 -4.68 -6.09 -10.89
C ILE A 182 -4.66 -4.65 -11.41
N PHE A 183 -3.60 -3.90 -11.11
CA PHE A 183 -3.47 -2.50 -11.53
C PHE A 183 -3.08 -2.36 -13.00
N SER A 184 -2.14 -3.19 -13.48
CA SER A 184 -1.67 -3.12 -14.87
C SER A 184 -2.71 -3.60 -15.88
N SER A 185 -3.64 -4.47 -15.47
CA SER A 185 -4.70 -5.00 -16.34
C SER A 185 -5.95 -4.11 -16.47
N GLY A 186 -5.84 -2.81 -16.14
CA GLY A 186 -6.80 -1.78 -16.54
C GLY A 186 -7.82 -1.37 -15.46
N ILE A 187 -7.38 -0.89 -14.29
CA ILE A 187 -8.30 -0.46 -13.22
C ILE A 187 -9.33 0.61 -13.65
N LYS A 188 -9.02 1.37 -14.71
CA LYS A 188 -9.90 2.43 -15.27
C LYS A 188 -11.25 1.90 -15.75
N GLU A 189 -11.32 0.62 -16.09
CA GLU A 189 -12.53 -0.05 -16.57
C GLU A 189 -13.30 -0.74 -15.44
N ASP A 190 -12.82 -0.70 -14.20
CA ASP A 190 -13.46 -1.34 -13.06
C ASP A 190 -14.59 -0.48 -12.49
N ARG A 191 -15.64 -1.14 -11.99
CA ARG A 191 -16.73 -0.47 -11.26
C ARG A 191 -16.17 0.27 -10.04
N ILE A 192 -16.69 1.46 -9.78
CA ILE A 192 -16.31 2.33 -8.65
C ILE A 192 -16.36 1.57 -7.31
N SER A 193 -17.35 0.68 -7.12
CA SER A 193 -17.46 -0.16 -5.92
C SER A 193 -16.25 -1.09 -5.73
N THR A 194 -15.79 -1.75 -6.80
CA THR A 194 -14.64 -2.66 -6.77
C THR A 194 -13.36 -1.90 -6.45
N VAL A 195 -13.19 -0.75 -7.09
CA VAL A 195 -12.09 0.18 -6.83
C VAL A 195 -12.06 0.61 -5.37
N ASN A 196 -13.20 1.04 -4.82
CA ASN A 196 -13.28 1.48 -3.43
C ASN A 196 -12.92 0.36 -2.46
N ILE A 197 -13.36 -0.87 -2.71
CA ILE A 197 -13.02 -2.04 -1.89
C ILE A 197 -11.51 -2.35 -1.97
N LEU A 198 -10.94 -2.33 -3.18
CA LEU A 198 -9.50 -2.53 -3.40
C LEU A 198 -8.69 -1.48 -2.64
N LEU A 199 -9.01 -0.20 -2.85
CA LEU A 199 -8.31 0.92 -2.21
C LEU A 199 -8.49 0.90 -0.69
N SER A 200 -9.71 0.69 -0.18
CA SER A 200 -9.95 0.66 1.27
C SER A 200 -9.22 -0.50 1.97
N THR A 201 -9.13 -1.65 1.31
CA THR A 201 -8.40 -2.82 1.83
C THR A 201 -6.90 -2.56 1.82
N LEU A 202 -6.35 -2.07 0.70
CA LEU A 202 -4.93 -1.72 0.59
C LEU A 202 -4.55 -0.62 1.59
N LYS A 203 -5.41 0.39 1.74
CA LYS A 203 -5.27 1.47 2.73
C LYS A 203 -5.12 0.92 4.14
N THR A 204 -5.99 -0.04 4.51
CA THR A 204 -6.07 -0.56 5.88
C THR A 204 -4.97 -1.58 6.19
N LYS A 205 -4.45 -2.28 5.18
CA LYS A 205 -3.61 -3.48 5.37
C LYS A 205 -2.20 -3.39 4.79
N VAL A 206 -1.97 -2.57 3.76
CA VAL A 206 -0.67 -2.50 3.04
C VAL A 206 0.20 -1.35 3.53
N CYS A 207 -0.37 -0.26 4.06
CA CYS A 207 0.39 0.85 4.64
C CYS A 207 1.26 0.43 5.86
N VAL A 208 1.12 -0.80 6.36
CA VAL A 208 1.95 -1.36 7.42
C VAL A 208 3.35 -1.77 6.93
N PHE A 209 3.54 -2.09 5.64
CA PHE A 209 4.77 -2.73 5.14
C PHE A 209 5.70 -1.75 4.42
N THR A 210 6.68 -1.21 5.15
CA THR A 210 7.57 -0.10 4.76
C THR A 210 8.57 -0.35 3.63
N GLN A 211 8.57 -1.51 2.95
CA GLN A 211 9.66 -1.88 2.04
C GLN A 211 9.23 -2.46 0.68
N CYS A 212 7.94 -2.61 0.41
CA CYS A 212 7.54 -3.25 -0.84
C CYS A 212 7.46 -2.25 -2.02
N SER A 213 7.96 -2.69 -3.19
CA SER A 213 7.82 -2.05 -4.51
C SER A 213 6.36 -1.69 -4.89
N CYS A 214 5.38 -2.20 -4.14
CA CYS A 214 3.97 -1.87 -4.26
C CYS A 214 3.67 -0.40 -3.95
N HIS A 215 4.43 0.29 -3.08
CA HIS A 215 4.15 1.68 -2.71
C HIS A 215 4.27 2.64 -3.89
N GLN A 216 5.25 2.46 -4.78
CA GLN A 216 5.36 3.26 -6.00
C GLN A 216 4.14 3.02 -6.91
N LYS A 217 3.68 1.77 -7.04
CA LYS A 217 2.48 1.43 -7.86
C LYS A 217 1.18 1.95 -7.25
N ILE A 218 1.01 1.90 -5.92
CA ILE A 218 -0.13 2.47 -5.19
C ILE A 218 -0.15 4.00 -5.33
N LEU A 219 1.02 4.63 -5.30
CA LEU A 219 1.10 6.07 -5.44
C LEU A 219 0.86 6.55 -6.88
N LEU A 220 1.35 5.79 -7.89
CA LEU A 220 0.98 5.99 -9.29
C LEU A 220 -0.53 5.82 -9.52
N LEU A 221 -1.14 4.86 -8.80
CA LEU A 221 -2.58 4.65 -8.81
C LEU A 221 -3.31 5.87 -8.26
N LEU A 222 -2.99 6.32 -7.04
CA LEU A 222 -3.60 7.51 -6.43
C LEU A 222 -3.49 8.74 -7.35
N ARG A 223 -2.35 8.93 -8.01
CA ARG A 223 -2.15 9.98 -9.01
C ARG A 223 -3.03 9.81 -10.24
N ALA A 224 -3.17 8.60 -10.76
CA ALA A 224 -4.07 8.32 -11.89
C ALA A 224 -5.53 8.61 -11.52
N TYR A 225 -5.94 8.42 -10.27
CA TYR A 225 -7.27 8.78 -9.78
C TYR A 225 -7.48 10.29 -9.64
N GLU A 226 -6.50 11.03 -9.10
CA GLU A 226 -6.57 12.49 -9.04
C GLU A 226 -6.64 13.13 -10.44
N GLN A 227 -5.98 12.53 -11.44
CA GLN A 227 -6.06 12.95 -12.84
C GLN A 227 -7.41 12.67 -13.52
N ASN A 228 -8.30 11.90 -12.89
CA ASN A 228 -9.65 11.56 -13.39
C ASN A 228 -10.76 12.14 -12.49
N ASP A 229 -10.49 13.24 -11.77
CA ASP A 229 -11.45 14.01 -10.95
C ASP A 229 -12.19 13.20 -9.86
N LEU A 230 -11.62 12.08 -9.42
CA LEU A 230 -12.14 11.31 -8.29
C LEU A 230 -11.54 11.82 -6.99
N SER A 231 -12.37 12.40 -6.12
CA SER A 231 -11.95 12.95 -4.83
C SER A 231 -11.42 11.86 -3.89
N LEU A 232 -10.10 11.76 -3.82
CA LEU A 232 -9.36 10.87 -2.92
C LEU A 232 -9.09 11.49 -1.55
N VAL A 233 -9.74 12.60 -1.19
CA VAL A 233 -9.50 13.32 0.07
C VAL A 233 -9.67 12.40 1.30
N ASN A 234 -10.55 11.40 1.21
CA ASN A 234 -10.76 10.38 2.25
C ASN A 234 -9.75 9.20 2.22
N PHE A 235 -8.93 9.07 1.18
CA PHE A 235 -7.99 7.96 0.95
C PHE A 235 -6.52 8.33 1.18
N ARG A 236 -6.21 9.60 1.47
CA ARG A 236 -4.84 10.08 1.73
C ARG A 236 -4.28 9.44 3.01
N VAL A 237 -3.41 8.44 2.84
CA VAL A 237 -2.65 7.83 3.94
C VAL A 237 -1.24 8.36 3.88
N PHE A 238 -0.86 9.02 4.96
CA PHE A 238 0.49 9.56 5.13
C PHE A 238 1.35 8.73 6.07
N LEU A 239 0.80 7.73 6.78
CA LEU A 239 1.52 6.94 7.78
C LEU A 239 1.98 5.60 7.20
N TRP A 240 3.14 5.12 7.66
CA TRP A 240 3.67 3.80 7.33
C TRP A 240 4.25 3.07 8.55
N GLY A 241 4.43 1.76 8.44
CA GLY A 241 5.10 0.95 9.47
C GLY A 241 4.28 0.77 10.75
N PRO A 242 4.94 0.55 11.91
CA PRO A 242 4.25 0.34 13.19
C PRO A 242 3.29 1.47 13.57
N ALA A 243 3.60 2.71 13.18
CA ALA A 243 2.72 3.87 13.42
C ALA A 243 1.41 3.80 12.64
N ALA A 244 1.43 3.25 11.41
CA ALA A 244 0.19 2.97 10.68
C ALA A 244 -0.64 1.89 11.40
N VAL A 245 0.00 0.85 11.93
CA VAL A 245 -0.66 -0.23 12.69
C VAL A 245 -1.37 0.31 13.92
N GLU A 246 -0.67 1.12 14.72
CA GLU A 246 -1.21 1.71 15.93
C GLU A 246 -2.35 2.69 15.63
N HIS A 247 -2.17 3.55 14.63
CA HIS A 247 -3.21 4.45 14.15
C HIS A 247 -4.47 3.69 13.68
N HIS A 248 -4.30 2.55 13.01
CA HIS A 248 -5.42 1.69 12.59
C HIS A 248 -6.09 0.94 13.74
N LYS A 249 -5.34 0.48 14.75
CA LYS A 249 -5.91 -0.11 15.98
C LYS A 249 -6.81 0.90 16.69
N THR A 250 -6.33 2.14 16.82
CA THR A 250 -7.05 3.27 17.40
C THR A 250 -8.30 3.64 16.59
N CYS A 251 -8.22 3.61 15.24
CA CYS A 251 -9.39 3.80 14.38
C CYS A 251 -10.46 2.69 14.55
N ARG A 252 -10.04 1.44 14.75
CA ARG A 252 -10.96 0.30 14.92
C ARG A 252 -11.68 0.35 16.26
N SER A 253 -11.05 0.88 17.31
CA SER A 253 -11.63 0.98 18.65
C SER A 253 -12.51 2.23 18.88
N LEU A 254 -12.17 3.38 18.27
CA LEU A 254 -12.84 4.66 18.56
C LEU A 254 -14.00 5.03 17.61
N GLY A 255 -14.21 4.27 16.52
CA GLY A 255 -15.29 4.52 15.55
C GLY A 255 -15.06 5.75 14.65
N LYS A 256 -15.84 5.88 13.57
CA LYS A 256 -15.62 6.89 12.50
C LYS A 256 -15.75 8.36 12.95
N SER A 257 -16.50 8.66 14.03
CA SER A 257 -16.75 10.04 14.51
C SER A 257 -15.63 10.64 15.36
N LEU A 258 -14.77 9.82 15.97
CA LEU A 258 -13.63 10.26 16.80
C LEU A 258 -12.30 10.28 16.03
N TRP A 259 -12.37 10.03 14.71
CA TRP A 259 -11.23 10.00 13.81
C TRP A 259 -10.65 11.39 13.58
N GLN A 260 -9.34 11.53 13.78
CA GLN A 260 -8.56 12.72 13.38
C GLN A 260 -7.46 12.29 12.41
N GLN A 261 -7.27 13.06 11.33
CA GLN A 261 -6.12 12.84 10.45
C GLN A 261 -4.82 13.13 11.20
N PRO A 262 -3.77 12.31 11.00
CA PRO A 262 -2.46 12.58 11.56
C PRO A 262 -1.93 13.90 10.97
N SER A 263 -1.31 14.72 11.82
CA SER A 263 -0.73 15.97 11.34
C SER A 263 0.49 15.70 10.45
N VAL A 264 0.84 16.66 9.58
CA VAL A 264 2.08 16.59 8.78
C VAL A 264 3.30 16.33 9.68
N GLY A 265 3.30 16.90 10.88
CA GLY A 265 4.37 16.70 11.86
C GLY A 265 4.47 15.25 12.37
N ASP A 266 3.35 14.54 12.53
CA ASP A 266 3.34 13.14 12.97
C ASP A 266 3.90 12.21 11.90
N VAL A 267 3.65 12.54 10.63
CA VAL A 267 4.20 11.83 9.48
C VAL A 267 5.71 12.02 9.38
N LEU A 268 6.17 13.26 9.52
CA LEU A 268 7.60 13.58 9.45
C LEU A 268 8.41 12.93 10.58
N ARG A 269 7.80 12.68 11.74
CA ARG A 269 8.43 11.94 12.85
C ARG A 269 8.72 10.47 12.55
N LEU A 270 8.08 9.89 11.53
CA LEU A 270 8.35 8.52 11.09
C LEU A 270 9.64 8.40 10.27
N LEU A 271 10.21 9.52 9.85
CA LEU A 271 11.45 9.56 9.10
C LEU A 271 12.63 9.58 10.07
N ASP A 272 13.47 8.56 9.96
CA ASP A 272 14.72 8.47 10.70
C ASP A 272 15.76 9.43 10.08
N PRO A 273 16.26 10.44 10.83
CA PRO A 273 17.16 11.45 10.28
C PRO A 273 18.50 10.89 9.78
N ASP A 274 19.02 9.84 10.42
CA ASP A 274 20.29 9.21 10.05
C ASP A 274 20.15 8.42 8.75
N ARG A 275 19.07 7.65 8.60
CA ARG A 275 18.70 6.97 7.35
C ARG A 275 18.41 7.94 6.23
N MET A 276 17.76 9.07 6.52
CA MET A 276 17.57 10.16 5.54
C MET A 276 18.91 10.71 5.07
N MET A 277 19.84 10.97 6.00
CA MET A 277 21.18 11.44 5.64
C MET A 277 21.95 10.40 4.82
N LYS A 278 21.88 9.12 5.18
CA LYS A 278 22.46 8.02 4.42
C LYS A 278 21.88 7.96 2.99
N THR A 279 20.57 8.17 2.85
CA THR A 279 19.86 8.21 1.56
C THR A 279 20.31 9.39 0.70
N ILE A 280 20.49 10.57 1.30
CA ILE A 280 21.00 11.77 0.61
C ILE A 280 22.43 11.55 0.10
N LEU A 281 23.32 10.99 0.92
CA LEU A 281 24.71 10.72 0.54
C LEU A 281 24.82 9.70 -0.62
N HIS A 282 23.87 8.77 -0.71
CA HIS A 282 23.82 7.71 -1.73
C HIS A 282 22.69 7.93 -2.75
N PHE A 283 22.29 9.19 -2.97
CA PHE A 283 21.13 9.50 -3.81
C PHE A 283 21.32 8.95 -5.24
N PRO A 284 20.34 8.19 -5.78
CA PRO A 284 20.46 7.55 -7.08
C PRO A 284 20.15 8.54 -8.21
N GLN A 285 21.15 9.31 -8.66
CA GLN A 285 20.96 10.38 -9.65
C GLN A 285 20.38 9.89 -11.00
N ASN A 286 20.60 8.63 -11.36
CA ASN A 286 20.12 8.03 -12.62
C ASN A 286 18.72 7.39 -12.51
N ARG A 287 18.09 7.44 -11.33
CA ARG A 287 16.76 6.88 -11.10
C ARG A 287 15.69 7.79 -11.71
N ARG A 288 14.76 7.20 -12.46
CA ARG A 288 13.58 7.89 -12.99
C ARG A 288 12.45 7.90 -11.95
N LEU A 289 11.72 9.02 -11.86
CA LEU A 289 10.55 9.15 -11.00
C LEU A 289 9.44 8.16 -11.38
N LEU A 290 9.22 8.04 -12.69
CA LEU A 290 8.27 7.13 -13.30
C LEU A 290 9.05 6.11 -14.14
N PRO A 291 9.07 4.81 -13.78
CA PRO A 291 9.61 3.81 -14.69
C PRO A 291 8.76 3.76 -15.97
N PRO A 292 9.36 3.52 -17.15
CA PRO A 292 8.59 3.16 -18.34
C PRO A 292 7.71 1.94 -18.04
N GLU A 293 6.51 1.87 -18.63
CA GLU A 293 5.46 0.87 -18.32
C GLU A 293 5.98 -0.59 -18.32
N ASP A 294 7.07 -0.88 -19.04
CA ASP A 294 7.67 -2.21 -19.18
C ASP A 294 9.02 -2.44 -18.46
N ALA A 295 9.55 -1.45 -17.73
CA ALA A 295 10.91 -1.53 -17.18
C ALA A 295 10.94 -1.68 -15.65
N GLN A 296 11.25 -2.89 -15.18
CA GLN A 296 11.76 -3.15 -13.83
C GLN A 296 13.18 -2.57 -13.69
N GLU A 297 13.30 -1.24 -13.53
CA GLU A 297 14.59 -0.66 -13.14
C GLU A 297 14.84 -0.90 -11.64
N LEU A 298 15.94 -1.60 -11.34
CA LEU A 298 16.49 -1.69 -9.98
C LEU A 298 16.64 -0.28 -9.39
N ILE A 299 16.18 -0.10 -8.13
CA ILE A 299 16.11 1.20 -7.43
C ILE A 299 17.48 1.89 -7.39
N PHE A 300 18.56 1.11 -7.29
CA PHE A 300 19.94 1.57 -7.33
C PHE A 300 20.70 0.77 -8.40
N LYS A 301 21.12 1.44 -9.49
CA LYS A 301 21.96 0.82 -10.54
C LYS A 301 23.44 0.73 -10.17
N ASP A 302 23.85 1.35 -9.06
CA ASP A 302 25.26 1.51 -8.73
C ASP A 302 25.74 0.35 -7.86
N ARG A 303 26.66 -0.46 -8.40
CA ARG A 303 27.40 -1.54 -7.69
C ARG A 303 28.38 -0.96 -6.67
N ARG A 304 27.92 -0.08 -5.78
CA ARG A 304 28.71 0.37 -4.63
C ARG A 304 28.17 -0.35 -3.40
N THR A 305 29.07 -1.10 -2.78
CA THR A 305 29.06 -1.84 -1.52
C THR A 305 28.34 -1.15 -0.35
N VAL A 306 27.05 -0.87 -0.47
CA VAL A 306 26.23 -0.28 0.59
C VAL A 306 24.98 -1.12 0.70
N ASP A 307 24.73 -1.60 1.92
CA ASP A 307 23.53 -2.33 2.28
C ASP A 307 22.27 -1.49 1.93
N LEU A 308 21.60 -1.91 0.85
CA LEU A 308 20.49 -1.19 0.20
C LEU A 308 19.21 -1.24 1.06
N ASP A 309 19.09 -2.21 1.95
CA ASP A 309 17.93 -2.37 2.85
C ASP A 309 17.82 -1.24 3.87
N GLY A 310 18.92 -0.50 4.08
CA GLY A 310 19.00 0.64 4.98
C GLY A 310 18.77 2.02 4.35
N LEU A 311 18.22 2.15 3.12
CA LEU A 311 17.96 3.44 2.47
C LEU A 311 16.46 3.67 2.25
N TYR A 312 16.01 4.93 2.25
CA TYR A 312 14.65 5.26 1.80
C TYR A 312 14.59 5.33 0.27
N ASP A 313 13.42 5.04 -0.32
CA ASP A 313 13.18 5.29 -1.74
C ASP A 313 12.89 6.79 -1.97
N PRO A 314 13.75 7.52 -2.71
CA PRO A 314 13.52 8.94 -2.99
C PRO A 314 12.27 9.22 -3.83
N CYS A 315 11.83 8.27 -4.66
CA CYS A 315 10.62 8.43 -5.45
C CYS A 315 9.39 8.48 -4.55
N PHE A 316 9.33 7.58 -3.56
CA PHE A 316 8.28 7.59 -2.55
C PHE A 316 8.30 8.88 -1.73
N LEU A 317 9.47 9.26 -1.21
CA LEU A 317 9.60 10.44 -0.35
C LEU A 317 9.28 11.75 -1.07
N LEU A 318 9.70 11.94 -2.32
CA LEU A 318 9.34 13.16 -3.06
C LEU A 318 7.85 13.29 -3.32
N HIS A 319 7.17 12.18 -3.62
CA HIS A 319 5.72 12.20 -3.77
C HIS A 319 5.01 12.44 -2.44
N LEU A 320 5.49 11.82 -1.36
CA LEU A 320 5.00 12.10 -0.02
C LEU A 320 5.14 13.59 0.31
N PHE A 321 6.32 14.19 0.09
CA PHE A 321 6.55 15.60 0.37
C PHE A 321 5.70 16.52 -0.51
N SER A 322 5.48 16.14 -1.77
CA SER A 322 4.57 16.87 -2.67
C SER A 322 3.16 16.94 -2.11
N GLU A 323 2.70 15.87 -1.47
CA GLU A 323 1.38 15.82 -0.85
C GLU A 323 1.36 16.55 0.51
N LEU A 324 2.40 16.40 1.34
CA LEU A 324 2.48 17.08 2.64
C LEU A 324 2.59 18.61 2.52
N THR A 325 3.16 19.11 1.41
CA THR A 325 3.39 20.55 1.19
C THR A 325 2.27 21.26 0.45
N ARG A 326 1.16 20.58 0.14
CA ARG A 326 0.04 21.23 -0.55
C ARG A 326 -0.59 22.36 0.27
N PRO A 327 -1.21 23.35 -0.38
CA PRO A 327 -1.80 24.50 0.31
C PRO A 327 -2.88 24.15 1.34
N GLU A 328 -3.51 22.98 1.24
CA GLU A 328 -4.54 22.54 2.19
C GLU A 328 -3.97 22.07 3.54
N PHE A 329 -2.66 21.81 3.62
CA PHE A 329 -1.98 21.35 4.83
C PHE A 329 -1.06 22.41 5.42
N VAL A 330 -1.04 22.47 6.75
CA VAL A 330 -0.06 23.28 7.50
C VAL A 330 1.17 22.42 7.79
N VAL A 331 2.27 22.69 7.10
CA VAL A 331 3.56 22.00 7.31
C VAL A 331 4.25 22.60 8.53
N ASP A 332 4.65 21.73 9.45
CA ASP A 332 5.63 22.08 10.47
C ASP A 332 7.00 22.24 9.82
N CYS A 333 7.31 23.47 9.41
CA CYS A 333 8.50 23.78 8.62
C CYS A 333 9.80 23.40 9.34
N ARG A 334 9.82 23.51 10.67
CA ARG A 334 10.96 23.11 11.49
C ARG A 334 11.12 21.60 11.49
N LYS A 335 10.04 20.83 11.72
CA LYS A 335 10.13 19.36 11.64
C LYS A 335 10.53 18.85 10.26
N PHE A 336 10.08 19.51 9.19
CA PHE A 336 10.47 19.16 7.83
C PHE A 336 11.98 19.36 7.59
N LEU A 337 12.58 20.33 8.29
CA LEU A 337 14.02 20.53 8.32
C LEU A 337 14.72 19.50 9.22
N ASP A 338 14.22 19.29 10.44
CA ASP A 338 14.77 18.33 11.43
C ASP A 338 14.81 16.90 10.88
N SER A 339 13.77 16.47 10.13
CA SER A 339 13.71 15.15 9.48
C SER A 339 14.55 15.05 8.21
N ASN A 340 15.29 16.12 7.85
CA ASN A 340 16.11 16.21 6.64
C ASN A 340 15.31 16.03 5.33
N SER A 341 13.99 16.27 5.35
CA SER A 341 13.13 16.21 4.17
C SER A 341 13.49 17.28 3.14
N LEU A 342 13.86 18.48 3.62
CA LEU A 342 14.38 19.55 2.77
C LEU A 342 15.69 19.14 2.08
N GLY A 343 16.61 18.51 2.82
CA GLY A 343 17.89 18.06 2.27
C GLY A 343 17.72 17.03 1.16
N LEU A 344 16.81 16.06 1.31
CA LEU A 344 16.48 15.12 0.25
C LEU A 344 15.87 15.81 -0.97
N THR A 345 14.94 16.75 -0.74
CA THR A 345 14.29 17.50 -1.81
C THR A 345 15.31 18.30 -2.62
N VAL A 346 16.23 19.00 -1.98
CA VAL A 346 17.32 19.71 -2.66
C VAL A 346 18.24 18.74 -3.41
N THR A 347 18.56 17.59 -2.81
CA THR A 347 19.41 16.56 -3.42
C THR A 347 18.80 16.00 -4.71
N ALA A 348 17.47 15.89 -4.77
CA ALA A 348 16.76 15.44 -5.96
C ALA A 348 16.88 16.39 -7.17
N LEU A 349 17.22 17.67 -6.96
CA LEU A 349 17.56 18.60 -8.04
C LEU A 349 18.80 18.19 -8.83
N SER A 350 19.62 17.29 -8.27
CA SER A 350 20.80 16.73 -8.94
C SER A 350 20.49 15.55 -9.86
N SER A 351 19.25 15.08 -9.91
CA SER A 351 18.84 13.94 -10.73
C SER A 351 19.00 14.23 -12.23
N TYR A 352 19.42 13.21 -12.99
CA TYR A 352 19.42 13.24 -14.45
C TYR A 352 17.99 13.24 -15.00
N ASP A 353 17.01 12.69 -14.26
CA ASP A 353 15.60 12.63 -14.67
C ASP A 353 14.89 13.99 -14.52
N PRO A 354 14.35 14.59 -15.60
CA PRO A 354 13.64 15.86 -15.54
C PRO A 354 12.39 15.83 -14.66
N GLN A 355 11.69 14.70 -14.55
CA GLN A 355 10.47 14.61 -13.74
C GLN A 355 10.78 14.59 -12.24
N MET A 356 11.84 13.86 -11.83
CA MET A 356 12.36 13.93 -10.46
C MET A 356 12.68 15.37 -10.06
N ARG A 357 13.39 16.11 -10.92
CA ARG A 357 13.72 17.52 -10.65
C ARG A 357 12.48 18.40 -10.58
N ALA A 358 11.51 18.21 -11.47
CA ALA A 358 10.26 18.96 -11.45
C ALA A 358 9.46 18.74 -10.15
N ALA A 359 9.36 17.49 -9.67
CA ALA A 359 8.73 17.19 -8.39
C ALA A 359 9.47 17.84 -7.21
N ALA A 360 10.80 17.81 -7.21
CA ALA A 360 11.61 18.48 -6.20
C ALA A 360 11.43 20.01 -6.22
N TYR A 361 11.38 20.64 -7.40
CA TYR A 361 11.10 22.07 -7.53
C TYR A 361 9.71 22.43 -7.02
N TYR A 362 8.70 21.61 -7.29
CA TYR A 362 7.36 21.78 -6.76
C TYR A 362 7.35 21.77 -5.23
N VAL A 363 7.96 20.76 -4.61
CA VAL A 363 8.07 20.66 -3.14
C VAL A 363 8.82 21.87 -2.56
N LEU A 364 9.92 22.30 -3.18
CA LEU A 364 10.67 23.48 -2.71
C LEU A 364 9.86 24.77 -2.79
N ALA A 365 9.14 24.99 -3.89
CA ALA A 365 8.30 26.18 -4.05
C ALA A 365 7.15 26.19 -3.04
N ALA A 366 6.48 25.05 -2.86
CA ALA A 366 5.40 24.88 -1.90
C ALA A 366 5.91 25.09 -0.46
N TYR A 367 7.04 24.46 -0.11
CA TYR A 367 7.68 24.64 1.20
C TYR A 367 8.09 26.10 1.45
N TYR A 368 8.67 26.78 0.46
CA TYR A 368 9.06 28.19 0.58
C TYR A 368 7.86 29.08 0.93
N SER A 369 6.74 28.91 0.23
CA SER A 369 5.52 29.68 0.51
C SER A 369 4.98 29.45 1.93
N GLN A 370 5.08 28.22 2.45
CA GLN A 370 4.69 27.94 3.84
C GLN A 370 5.73 28.49 4.85
N LEU A 371 7.00 28.50 4.49
CA LEU A 371 8.09 29.00 5.32
C LEU A 371 8.01 30.53 5.53
N GLU A 372 7.52 31.29 4.56
CA GLU A 372 7.29 32.74 4.68
C GLU A 372 6.35 33.06 5.86
N GLY A 373 5.33 32.23 6.10
CA GLY A 373 4.37 32.37 7.19
C GLY A 373 4.71 31.61 8.48
N ALA A 374 5.77 30.79 8.47
CA ALA A 374 6.14 29.97 9.61
C ALA A 374 6.66 30.81 10.78
N ARG A 375 6.69 30.25 11.99
CA ARG A 375 7.25 30.92 13.17
C ARG A 375 8.16 29.97 13.95
N PHE A 376 9.46 30.10 13.72
CA PHE A 376 10.50 29.41 14.51
C PHE A 376 11.82 30.18 14.43
N ARG A 377 12.72 29.92 15.39
CA ARG A 377 13.93 30.73 15.63
C ARG A 377 14.84 30.84 14.39
N GLU A 378 14.95 29.78 13.62
CA GLU A 378 15.88 29.67 12.49
C GLU A 378 15.24 30.01 11.12
N GLN A 379 14.01 30.53 11.11
CA GLN A 379 13.25 30.80 9.89
C GLN A 379 13.99 31.75 8.93
N SER A 380 14.52 32.86 9.44
CA SER A 380 15.19 33.87 8.61
C SER A 380 16.44 33.33 7.92
N GLN A 381 17.23 32.49 8.62
CA GLN A 381 18.41 31.85 8.08
C GLN A 381 18.04 30.84 6.99
N LEU A 382 16.93 30.12 7.18
CA LEU A 382 16.45 29.15 6.21
C LEU A 382 15.90 29.83 4.96
N LEU A 383 15.13 30.91 5.11
CA LEU A 383 14.65 31.74 3.99
C LEU A 383 15.83 32.27 3.18
N TYR A 384 16.85 32.81 3.85
CA TYR A 384 18.05 33.29 3.18
C TYR A 384 18.75 32.17 2.38
N LEU A 385 18.92 30.98 2.95
CA LEU A 385 19.49 29.84 2.24
C LEU A 385 18.67 29.50 0.98
N LEU A 386 17.34 29.46 1.09
CA LEU A 386 16.47 29.17 -0.05
C LEU A 386 16.47 30.30 -1.09
N ASP A 387 16.59 31.55 -0.69
CA ASP A 387 16.74 32.69 -1.60
C ASP A 387 18.04 32.61 -2.39
N VAL A 388 19.15 32.24 -1.75
CA VAL A 388 20.42 31.99 -2.43
C VAL A 388 20.28 30.87 -3.48
N VAL A 389 19.60 29.77 -3.12
CA VAL A 389 19.33 28.67 -4.07
C VAL A 389 18.43 29.14 -5.21
N ARG A 390 17.34 29.86 -4.90
CA ARG A 390 16.37 30.41 -5.86
C ARG A 390 17.05 31.33 -6.87
N ASN A 391 17.88 32.26 -6.41
CA ASN A 391 18.61 33.20 -7.25
C ASN A 391 19.70 32.53 -8.11
N GLY A 392 20.16 31.33 -7.71
CA GLY A 392 21.09 30.53 -8.50
C GLY A 392 20.44 29.79 -9.69
N ILE A 393 19.12 29.67 -9.72
CA ILE A 393 18.38 28.92 -10.75
C ILE A 393 18.07 29.86 -11.93
N ARG A 394 18.75 29.65 -13.06
CA ARG A 394 18.65 30.52 -14.24
C ARG A 394 17.65 30.04 -15.29
N THR A 395 17.33 28.75 -15.28
CA THR A 395 16.43 28.13 -16.26
C THR A 395 15.42 27.24 -15.56
N GLN A 396 14.25 27.07 -16.19
CA GLN A 396 13.23 26.17 -15.66
C GLN A 396 13.77 24.75 -15.57
N ASN A 397 13.50 24.08 -14.45
CA ASN A 397 13.92 22.69 -14.21
C ASN A 397 15.44 22.47 -14.31
N MET A 398 16.23 23.51 -14.02
CA MET A 398 17.70 23.49 -14.01
C MET A 398 18.20 22.36 -13.11
N ARG A 399 19.23 21.66 -13.57
CA ARG A 399 19.89 20.64 -12.75
C ARG A 399 21.03 21.28 -11.96
N LEU A 400 21.10 20.95 -10.67
CA LEU A 400 22.24 21.31 -9.81
C LEU A 400 23.27 20.19 -9.75
N THR A 401 24.54 20.52 -9.51
CA THR A 401 25.57 19.51 -9.29
C THR A 401 25.36 18.79 -7.96
N PHE A 402 25.69 17.50 -7.90
CA PHE A 402 25.47 16.69 -6.69
C PHE A 402 26.18 17.27 -5.46
N THR A 403 27.43 17.70 -5.63
CA THR A 403 28.23 18.31 -4.57
C THR A 403 27.56 19.56 -4.01
N LEU A 404 26.99 20.40 -4.87
CA LEU A 404 26.27 21.61 -4.45
C LEU A 404 25.01 21.24 -3.67
N THR A 405 24.23 20.28 -4.15
CA THR A 405 23.01 19.86 -3.44
C THR A 405 23.30 19.23 -2.09
N LEU A 406 24.39 18.45 -1.97
CA LEU A 406 24.84 17.88 -0.69
C LEU A 406 25.30 18.97 0.29
N PHE A 407 26.01 19.99 -0.20
CA PHE A 407 26.41 21.13 0.61
C PHE A 407 25.19 21.86 1.17
N ILE A 408 24.21 22.17 0.31
CA ILE A 408 22.97 22.84 0.72
C ILE A 408 22.18 21.98 1.73
N ALA A 409 22.03 20.67 1.48
CA ALA A 409 21.36 19.76 2.39
C ALA A 409 22.01 19.73 3.79
N LYS A 410 23.35 19.69 3.85
CA LYS A 410 24.08 19.76 5.11
C LYS A 410 23.95 21.14 5.77
N ALA A 411 24.07 22.23 5.01
CA ALA A 411 23.94 23.59 5.52
C ALA A 411 22.56 23.81 6.16
N ALA A 412 21.51 23.34 5.50
CA ALA A 412 20.14 23.39 6.00
C ALA A 412 20.00 22.72 7.38
N LEU A 413 20.60 21.54 7.58
CA LEU A 413 20.60 20.88 8.89
C LEU A 413 21.47 21.60 9.94
N GLN A 414 22.59 22.20 9.53
CA GLN A 414 23.48 22.90 10.47
C GLN A 414 22.86 24.20 11.01
N ILE A 415 21.92 24.82 10.28
CA ILE A 415 21.17 25.98 10.76
C ILE A 415 20.47 25.68 12.10
N LEU A 416 20.02 24.44 12.33
CA LEU A 416 19.40 23.99 13.58
C LEU A 416 20.38 23.79 14.74
N LYS A 417 21.70 23.81 14.47
CA LYS A 417 22.77 23.56 15.45
C LYS A 417 23.67 24.80 15.60
N PRO A 418 23.23 25.85 16.31
CA PRO A 418 24.00 27.08 16.47
C PRO A 418 25.30 26.92 17.30
N GLY A 419 25.55 25.75 17.92
CA GLY A 419 26.71 25.49 18.78
C GLY A 419 27.91 24.82 18.11
N THR A 420 27.83 24.45 16.83
CA THR A 420 28.98 23.84 16.14
C THR A 420 29.86 24.96 15.58
N THR A 421 31.09 25.06 16.07
CA THR A 421 32.11 26.08 15.76
C THR A 421 32.55 26.09 14.29
N ALA A 422 31.67 26.51 13.37
CA ALA A 422 31.99 26.61 11.94
C ALA A 422 31.73 28.00 11.35
N CYS A 423 31.18 28.95 12.11
CA CYS A 423 31.01 30.34 11.68
C CYS A 423 31.29 31.31 12.84
N PRO A 424 32.53 31.76 13.06
CA PRO A 424 32.74 33.09 13.61
C PRO A 424 32.39 34.10 12.49
N LEU A 425 32.01 35.32 12.85
CA LEU A 425 31.63 36.45 11.96
C LEU A 425 30.15 36.48 11.56
N VAL A 426 29.27 36.86 12.50
CA VAL A 426 28.56 38.16 12.49
C VAL A 426 28.00 38.33 13.91
N GLY A 427 28.77 39.00 14.75
CA GLY A 427 28.38 39.39 16.09
C GLY A 427 29.13 40.66 16.44
N VAL A 428 28.78 41.75 15.76
CA VAL A 428 29.20 43.09 16.21
C VAL A 428 28.37 43.38 17.45
N ASN A 429 28.97 43.27 18.63
CA ASN A 429 28.45 43.86 19.85
C ASN A 429 28.97 45.31 19.94
N PRO A 430 28.13 46.35 19.87
CA PRO A 430 28.48 47.66 20.36
C PRO A 430 27.86 47.80 21.76
N GLU A 431 28.62 47.48 22.82
CA GLU A 431 28.42 48.04 24.16
C GLU A 431 29.44 47.43 25.13
N GLY A 432 30.23 48.29 25.77
CA GLY A 432 31.23 47.88 26.75
C GLY A 432 32.35 48.90 26.92
N VAL A 433 32.02 50.18 27.09
CA VAL A 433 32.95 51.15 27.68
C VAL A 433 32.98 50.85 29.19
N HIS A 434 34.12 50.46 29.72
CA HIS A 434 34.40 50.55 31.15
C HIS A 434 35.80 51.13 31.36
N ASP A 435 35.81 52.16 32.21
CA ASP A 435 36.90 53.06 32.61
C ASP A 435 38.15 52.37 33.20
N PRO A 436 39.31 53.07 33.21
CA PRO A 436 40.57 52.53 33.74
C PRO A 436 40.63 52.59 35.27
N PRO A 437 41.42 51.71 35.93
CA PRO A 437 41.51 51.72 37.38
C PRO A 437 42.53 52.78 37.86
N HIS A 438 42.09 53.57 38.85
CA HIS A 438 42.98 54.22 39.80
C HIS A 438 43.46 53.19 40.84
N VAL A 439 44.77 53.04 40.96
CA VAL A 439 45.64 53.32 42.13
C VAL A 439 47.06 52.87 41.77
#